data_AF-A0A9P3GNG1-F1
#
_entry.id   AF-A0A9P3GNG1-F1
#
_cell.length_a   1.000
_cell.length_b   1.000
_cell.length_c   1.000
_cell.angle_alpha   90.00
_cell.angle_beta   90.00
_cell.angle_gamma   90.00
#
_symmetry.space_group_name_H-M   'P 1'
#
loop_
_entity.id
_entity.type
_entity.pdbx_description
1 polymer ?
#
loop_
_entity_poly.entity_id
_entity_poly.type
_entity_poly.pdbx_seq_one_letter_code
_entity_poly.pdbx_strand_id
1 'polypeptide(L)'
;MLSRLPSSLLALTLASLSVVHAFNFDIRVRSTFNQHGLHARDNKSSIPVHNTRNAEYIANITLGGREIPVLLDTGSSDLWVTGQVPNTKDLGKSVSVNYAVGKAGGDVNAADLDFAGYHVSQQAYLLVNDTSSFSMDIKSQGFEGLIGLGPNSGSVILDKLDDDTGNSVLNRIFSQNTTSANYLTLLLGRESSVNQSFTGQLTISEVVPGFEQIVQMPKLTVETVHRLTDEDQHWQVYTDANGVIGPDGQPIQVDSIVPKAPDNQLVTVFDSGYTLPQVPRAMSDMIYGRVQGAQYNEDAAVWTVPCDQMLSLSFMFGGVEYPIHPLDLVSSDFNMVDATGNPVCVGTFQPITSAFSLLGEYDIILGMSFLRNTYSLFDYGDWVNESSNDRQDPYIQLLSVTNKTQAHNDFVQVRMNGVDTSNAASQQLLPVSQMQHSPISEAEKKQMYEEEVLSRWPEIFVGCLAFVLIVAGIITWRCCVARRRRRAREAQQAAAMGINTNGGSGSPAYRIVNGQSSQVDVHEMRTKNQYDSPYGYKTSEV
;
A
#
# COMPACT_ATOMS: atom_id res chain seq x y z
N MET A 1 -52.53 2.41 17.65
CA MET A 1 -51.95 1.08 17.48
C MET A 1 -50.75 1.21 16.57
N LEU A 2 -49.54 1.31 17.11
CA LEU A 2 -48.29 1.16 16.37
C LEU A 2 -47.31 0.51 17.36
N SER A 3 -47.09 -0.77 17.14
CA SER A 3 -46.29 -1.67 17.96
C SER A 3 -44.82 -1.62 17.55
N ARG A 4 -43.98 -1.89 18.56
CA ARG A 4 -42.53 -1.86 18.55
C ARG A 4 -41.93 -2.88 17.57
N LEU A 5 -40.92 -2.45 16.82
CA LEU A 5 -39.96 -3.32 16.14
C LEU A 5 -38.63 -3.29 16.95
N PRO A 6 -37.99 -4.43 17.22
CA PRO A 6 -36.74 -4.48 17.99
C PRO A 6 -35.52 -4.17 17.11
N SER A 7 -34.59 -3.42 17.68
CA SER A 7 -33.37 -2.89 17.09
C SER A 7 -32.23 -3.92 16.92
N SER A 8 -32.54 -5.16 16.54
CA SER A 8 -31.58 -6.28 16.54
C SER A 8 -31.28 -6.87 15.16
N LEU A 9 -31.48 -6.12 14.07
CA LEU A 9 -31.24 -6.58 12.69
C LEU A 9 -30.14 -5.81 11.93
N LEU A 10 -29.42 -4.88 12.58
CA LEU A 10 -28.36 -4.09 11.93
C LEU A 10 -26.93 -4.63 12.14
N ALA A 11 -26.78 -5.79 12.79
CA ALA A 11 -25.47 -6.36 13.13
C ALA A 11 -25.11 -7.65 12.36
N LEU A 12 -25.91 -8.05 11.36
CA LEU A 12 -25.70 -9.30 10.61
C LEU A 12 -25.63 -9.18 9.08
N THR A 13 -25.51 -7.96 8.54
CA THR A 13 -25.35 -7.75 7.08
C THR A 13 -23.95 -7.28 6.66
N LEU A 14 -22.98 -7.26 7.58
CA LEU A 14 -21.59 -6.82 7.33
C LEU A 14 -20.58 -7.98 7.19
N ALA A 15 -21.02 -9.23 7.25
CA ALA A 15 -20.13 -10.41 7.19
C ALA A 15 -20.17 -11.16 5.84
N SER A 16 -20.73 -10.58 4.77
CA SER A 16 -20.87 -11.28 3.48
C SER A 16 -20.72 -10.37 2.26
N LEU A 17 -19.71 -9.50 2.25
CA LEU A 17 -19.31 -8.74 1.05
C LEU A 17 -17.78 -8.58 1.01
N SER A 18 -17.08 -9.70 0.94
CA SER A 18 -15.67 -9.72 0.52
C SER A 18 -15.51 -10.66 -0.67
N VAL A 19 -16.22 -10.32 -1.74
CA VAL A 19 -15.85 -10.78 -3.09
C VAL A 19 -15.79 -9.52 -3.94
N VAL A 20 -14.77 -8.71 -3.68
CA VAL A 20 -14.34 -7.70 -4.65
C VAL A 20 -13.77 -8.50 -5.80
N HIS A 21 -14.43 -8.46 -6.96
CA HIS A 21 -13.77 -8.83 -8.20
C HIS A 21 -12.71 -7.75 -8.44
N ALA A 22 -11.49 -7.99 -7.97
CA ALA A 22 -10.34 -7.34 -8.57
C ALA A 22 -10.37 -7.72 -10.06
N PHE A 23 -10.22 -6.74 -10.94
CA PHE A 23 -10.14 -7.01 -12.37
C PHE A 23 -8.94 -7.93 -12.60
N ASN A 24 -9.22 -9.17 -13.01
CA ASN A 24 -8.19 -10.15 -13.33
C ASN A 24 -7.58 -9.77 -14.67
N PHE A 25 -6.31 -9.40 -14.62
CA PHE A 25 -5.51 -9.16 -15.80
C PHE A 25 -4.93 -10.51 -16.25
N ASP A 26 -5.62 -11.20 -17.15
CA ASP A 26 -5.16 -12.48 -17.70
C ASP A 26 -4.09 -12.23 -18.79
N ILE A 27 -2.93 -11.66 -18.41
CA ILE A 27 -1.76 -11.68 -19.30
C ILE A 27 -1.25 -13.12 -19.29
N ARG A 28 -1.53 -13.84 -20.38
CA ARG A 28 -0.90 -15.14 -20.63
C ARG A 28 0.59 -14.96 -20.90
N VAL A 29 1.40 -15.03 -19.86
CA VAL A 29 2.86 -15.07 -19.96
C VAL A 29 3.31 -16.53 -20.05
N ARG A 30 4.00 -16.88 -21.14
CA ARG A 30 4.88 -18.05 -21.18
C ARG A 30 6.32 -17.53 -21.23
N SER A 31 7.10 -17.82 -20.20
CA SER A 31 8.54 -17.60 -20.16
C SER A 31 9.26 -18.94 -20.11
N THR A 32 10.39 -19.03 -20.84
CA THR A 32 11.33 -20.16 -20.73
C THR A 32 12.54 -19.67 -19.95
N PHE A 33 12.67 -20.17 -18.72
CA PHE A 33 13.81 -19.95 -17.84
C PHE A 33 15.07 -20.55 -18.48
N ASN A 34 15.97 -19.73 -19.02
CA ASN A 34 17.31 -20.18 -19.39
C ASN A 34 18.28 -19.73 -18.30
N GLN A 35 18.62 -20.64 -17.39
CA GLN A 35 19.78 -20.46 -16.53
C GLN A 35 21.05 -20.49 -17.40
N HIS A 36 22.08 -19.77 -16.97
CA HIS A 36 23.47 -19.73 -17.45
C HIS A 36 23.86 -18.50 -18.31
N GLY A 37 23.99 -17.36 -17.64
CA GLY A 37 25.00 -16.35 -17.97
C GLY A 37 26.11 -16.37 -16.90
N LEU A 38 27.36 -16.61 -17.29
CA LEU A 38 28.51 -16.53 -16.38
C LEU A 38 28.88 -15.05 -16.19
N HIS A 39 28.74 -14.53 -14.97
CA HIS A 39 29.18 -13.18 -14.60
C HIS A 39 30.42 -13.25 -13.69
N ALA A 40 31.35 -12.31 -13.88
CA ALA A 40 32.58 -12.20 -13.14
C ALA A 40 32.30 -11.92 -11.65
N ARG A 41 32.72 -12.85 -10.79
CA ARG A 41 32.67 -12.71 -9.33
C ARG A 41 33.88 -11.90 -8.88
N ASP A 42 33.72 -10.62 -8.57
CA ASP A 42 34.76 -9.89 -7.82
C ASP A 42 34.24 -8.95 -6.71
N ASN A 43 32.93 -8.67 -6.61
CA ASN A 43 32.33 -8.04 -5.42
C ASN A 43 31.28 -8.96 -4.79
N LYS A 44 31.42 -9.27 -3.50
CA LYS A 44 30.52 -10.17 -2.76
C LYS A 44 29.15 -9.55 -2.44
N SER A 45 29.01 -8.23 -2.56
CA SER A 45 27.83 -7.46 -2.14
C SER A 45 27.00 -6.84 -3.26
N SER A 46 27.41 -7.06 -4.53
CA SER A 46 26.59 -6.76 -5.71
C SER A 46 25.78 -7.98 -6.12
N ILE A 47 24.47 -7.81 -6.27
CA ILE A 47 23.56 -8.85 -6.76
C ILE A 47 23.10 -8.47 -8.18
N PRO A 48 23.18 -9.41 -9.15
CA PRO A 48 22.56 -9.20 -10.45
C PRO A 48 21.03 -9.13 -10.29
N VAL A 49 20.42 -8.15 -10.94
CA VAL A 49 18.97 -8.01 -11.00
C VAL A 49 18.48 -8.54 -12.34
N HIS A 50 17.68 -9.60 -12.28
CA HIS A 50 16.99 -10.15 -13.44
C HIS A 50 15.82 -9.25 -13.81
N ASN A 51 15.60 -9.07 -15.11
CA ASN A 51 14.49 -8.30 -15.66
C ASN A 51 13.58 -9.25 -16.45
N THR A 52 12.31 -9.32 -16.08
CA THR A 52 11.28 -10.01 -16.86
C THR A 52 10.44 -8.96 -17.60
N ARG A 53 10.65 -8.82 -18.92
CA ARG A 53 9.83 -7.97 -19.82
C ARG A 53 9.63 -6.52 -19.36
N ASN A 54 10.61 -5.95 -18.66
CA ASN A 54 10.51 -4.62 -18.05
C ASN A 54 9.37 -4.47 -17.03
N ALA A 55 8.79 -5.59 -16.57
CA ALA A 55 7.62 -5.64 -15.71
C ALA A 55 7.94 -6.12 -14.30
N GLU A 56 8.94 -6.99 -14.14
CA GLU A 56 9.41 -7.48 -12.85
C GLU A 56 10.94 -7.45 -12.75
N TYR A 57 11.46 -6.98 -11.61
CA TYR A 57 12.89 -7.00 -11.28
C TYR A 57 13.14 -7.91 -10.09
N ILE A 58 13.94 -8.95 -10.31
CA ILE A 58 14.04 -10.11 -9.44
C ILE A 58 15.49 -10.31 -9.02
N ALA A 59 15.71 -10.64 -7.75
CA ALA A 59 17.00 -11.09 -7.23
C ALA A 59 16.84 -12.42 -6.50
N ASN A 60 17.94 -13.18 -6.38
CA ASN A 60 17.95 -14.38 -5.57
C ASN A 60 18.34 -14.06 -4.13
N ILE A 61 17.59 -14.62 -3.17
CA ILE A 61 17.99 -14.76 -1.76
C ILE A 61 18.28 -16.23 -1.46
N THR A 62 19.04 -16.51 -0.41
CA THR A 62 19.10 -17.87 0.16
C THR A 62 18.47 -17.87 1.55
N LEU A 63 17.32 -18.52 1.71
CA LEU A 63 16.58 -18.58 2.97
C LEU A 63 16.50 -20.02 3.46
N GLY A 64 16.98 -20.28 4.68
CA GLY A 64 17.02 -21.63 5.25
C GLY A 64 17.87 -22.62 4.47
N GLY A 65 18.76 -22.13 3.59
CA GLY A 65 19.57 -22.93 2.67
C GLY A 65 18.92 -23.22 1.31
N ARG A 66 17.73 -22.67 1.03
CA ARG A 66 17.09 -22.71 -0.30
C ARG A 66 17.28 -21.37 -1.02
N GLU A 67 17.75 -21.42 -2.26
CA GLU A 67 17.75 -20.25 -3.14
C GLU A 67 16.32 -19.96 -3.62
N ILE A 68 15.87 -18.71 -3.49
CA ILE A 68 14.51 -18.27 -3.80
C ILE A 68 14.58 -16.98 -4.62
N PRO A 69 14.00 -16.92 -5.84
CA PRO A 69 13.87 -15.69 -6.59
C PRO A 69 12.77 -14.81 -5.96
N VAL A 70 13.10 -13.56 -5.65
CA VAL A 70 12.19 -12.60 -5.01
C VAL A 70 12.11 -11.30 -5.81
N LEU A 71 10.91 -10.72 -5.89
CA LEU A 71 10.70 -9.37 -6.42
C LEU A 71 11.37 -8.34 -5.49
N LEU A 72 12.05 -7.37 -6.07
CA LEU A 72 12.65 -6.25 -5.35
C LEU A 72 11.64 -5.11 -5.19
N ASP A 73 11.29 -4.75 -3.96
CA ASP A 73 10.20 -3.82 -3.70
C ASP A 73 10.58 -2.73 -2.69
N THR A 74 10.85 -1.51 -3.15
CA THR A 74 11.08 -0.35 -2.27
C THR A 74 9.79 0.23 -1.68
N GLY A 75 8.61 -0.17 -2.16
CA GLY A 75 7.31 0.25 -1.65
C GLY A 75 6.81 -0.53 -0.43
N SER A 76 7.51 -1.59 0.00
CA SER A 76 7.14 -2.35 1.20
C SER A 76 8.37 -2.81 2.01
N SER A 77 8.14 -3.37 3.20
CA SER A 77 9.22 -3.65 4.17
C SER A 77 9.37 -5.12 4.55
N ASP A 78 8.32 -5.93 4.38
CA ASP A 78 8.32 -7.34 4.79
C ASP A 78 8.97 -8.26 3.75
N LEU A 79 9.60 -9.34 4.22
CA LEU A 79 10.01 -10.47 3.38
C LEU A 79 8.90 -11.52 3.41
N TRP A 80 8.44 -11.97 2.24
CA TRP A 80 7.55 -13.13 2.15
C TRP A 80 7.97 -14.07 1.02
N VAL A 81 7.75 -15.37 1.23
CA VAL A 81 8.10 -16.40 0.25
C VAL A 81 7.04 -17.50 0.22
N THR A 82 7.07 -18.28 -0.86
CA THR A 82 6.21 -19.45 -1.06
C THR A 82 7.00 -20.74 -1.13
N GLY A 83 6.28 -21.86 -0.98
CA GLY A 83 6.87 -23.20 -1.00
C GLY A 83 7.65 -23.52 0.27
N GLN A 84 8.33 -24.67 0.28
CA GLN A 84 9.00 -25.15 1.49
C GLN A 84 10.32 -24.40 1.73
N VAL A 85 10.52 -23.91 2.94
CA VAL A 85 11.78 -23.30 3.41
C VAL A 85 12.42 -24.27 4.42
N PRO A 86 13.59 -24.85 4.13
CA PRO A 86 14.28 -25.73 5.08
C PRO A 86 14.73 -24.96 6.33
N ASN A 87 14.99 -25.67 7.43
CA ASN A 87 15.52 -25.08 8.67
C ASN A 87 14.71 -23.88 9.21
N THR A 88 13.42 -23.82 8.89
CA THR A 88 12.56 -22.73 9.35
C THR A 88 11.92 -23.03 10.71
N LYS A 89 11.69 -21.98 11.48
CA LYS A 89 11.03 -22.02 12.78
C LYS A 89 9.77 -21.15 12.74
N ASP A 90 8.63 -21.75 13.01
CA ASP A 90 7.36 -21.04 13.22
C ASP A 90 7.40 -20.21 14.50
N LEU A 91 7.02 -18.93 14.41
CA LEU A 91 6.98 -17.99 15.53
C LEU A 91 5.59 -17.91 16.19
N GLY A 92 4.61 -18.67 15.71
CA GLY A 92 3.28 -18.82 16.29
C GLY A 92 2.35 -17.63 16.06
N LYS A 93 2.61 -16.85 15.00
CA LYS A 93 1.83 -15.66 14.62
C LYS A 93 1.51 -15.74 13.13
N SER A 94 0.39 -15.16 12.74
CA SER A 94 -0.01 -15.05 11.34
C SER A 94 -0.41 -13.60 11.04
N VAL A 95 -0.08 -13.14 9.84
CA VAL A 95 -0.38 -11.79 9.34
C VAL A 95 -0.82 -11.87 7.88
N SER A 96 -1.38 -10.77 7.40
CA SER A 96 -1.67 -10.57 5.99
C SER A 96 -1.14 -9.22 5.56
N VAL A 97 -0.27 -9.20 4.55
CA VAL A 97 0.21 -7.99 3.89
C VAL A 97 -0.62 -7.75 2.64
N ASN A 98 -1.15 -6.54 2.47
CA ASN A 98 -1.96 -6.17 1.32
C ASN A 98 -1.07 -5.47 0.29
N TYR A 99 -1.16 -5.89 -0.97
CA TYR A 99 -0.51 -5.26 -2.12
C TYR A 99 -1.58 -4.80 -3.11
N ALA A 100 -1.20 -3.93 -4.06
CA ALA A 100 -2.12 -3.49 -5.12
C ALA A 100 -2.65 -4.66 -5.97
N VAL A 101 -1.83 -5.70 -6.13
CA VAL A 101 -2.10 -6.86 -7.01
C VAL A 101 -2.62 -8.08 -6.26
N GLY A 102 -2.73 -8.06 -4.94
CA GLY A 102 -3.13 -9.24 -4.16
C GLY A 102 -2.82 -9.14 -2.68
N LYS A 103 -2.88 -10.28 -1.98
CA LYS A 103 -2.61 -10.35 -0.53
C LYS A 103 -1.69 -11.51 -0.22
N ALA A 104 -0.59 -11.22 0.47
CA ALA A 104 0.27 -12.23 1.06
C ALA A 104 -0.23 -12.54 2.47
N GLY A 105 -1.02 -13.61 2.62
CA GLY A 105 -1.49 -14.11 3.91
C GLY A 105 -0.73 -15.36 4.32
N GLY A 106 -0.19 -15.40 5.54
CA GLY A 106 0.64 -16.53 5.96
C GLY A 106 1.03 -16.54 7.43
N ASP A 107 1.88 -17.51 7.76
CA ASP A 107 2.46 -17.67 9.08
C ASP A 107 3.83 -17.01 9.16
N VAL A 108 4.11 -16.32 10.25
CA VAL A 108 5.38 -15.65 10.50
C VAL A 108 6.37 -16.69 10.99
N ASN A 109 7.39 -16.90 10.17
CA ASN A 109 8.47 -17.84 10.42
C ASN A 109 9.81 -17.11 10.52
N ALA A 110 10.83 -17.79 11.03
CA ALA A 110 12.21 -17.34 10.98
C ALA A 110 13.10 -18.40 10.33
N ALA A 111 14.11 -17.97 9.57
CA ALA A 111 15.18 -18.82 9.05
C ALA A 111 16.44 -17.97 8.82
N ASP A 112 17.59 -18.62 8.66
CA ASP A 112 18.81 -17.89 8.28
C ASP A 112 18.71 -17.41 6.83
N LEU A 113 19.10 -16.16 6.59
CA LEU A 113 19.03 -15.49 5.28
C LEU A 113 20.45 -15.09 4.84
N ASP A 114 20.81 -15.40 3.59
CA ASP A 114 21.91 -14.76 2.88
C ASP A 114 21.37 -13.88 1.75
N PHE A 115 21.78 -12.60 1.75
CA PHE A 115 21.38 -11.60 0.75
C PHE A 115 22.47 -10.54 0.59
N ALA A 116 22.84 -10.19 -0.65
CA ALA A 116 23.87 -9.19 -0.97
C ALA A 116 25.20 -9.38 -0.22
N GLY A 117 25.62 -10.64 0.00
CA GLY A 117 26.84 -10.94 0.75
C GLY A 117 26.74 -10.78 2.27
N TYR A 118 25.57 -10.41 2.79
CA TYR A 118 25.25 -10.36 4.21
C TYR A 118 24.54 -11.63 4.65
N HIS A 119 24.82 -12.04 5.89
CA HIS A 119 24.17 -13.16 6.55
C HIS A 119 23.34 -12.64 7.73
N VAL A 120 22.04 -12.94 7.76
CA VAL A 120 21.12 -12.56 8.83
C VAL A 120 20.55 -13.83 9.45
N SER A 121 20.99 -14.16 10.66
CA SER A 121 20.47 -15.33 11.37
C SER A 121 19.04 -15.09 11.85
N GLN A 122 18.17 -16.10 11.77
CA GLN A 122 16.76 -16.02 12.19
C GLN A 122 16.02 -14.77 11.69
N GLN A 123 16.16 -14.44 10.40
CA GLN A 123 15.37 -13.40 9.76
C GLN A 123 13.90 -13.80 9.77
N ALA A 124 13.03 -12.96 10.33
CA ALA A 124 11.59 -13.15 10.25
C ALA A 124 11.09 -12.91 8.81
N TYR A 125 10.16 -13.73 8.38
CA TYR A 125 9.52 -13.66 7.06
C TYR A 125 8.11 -14.26 7.13
N LEU A 126 7.28 -13.94 6.14
CA LEU A 126 5.95 -14.53 6.00
C LEU A 126 6.00 -15.74 5.05
N LEU A 127 5.57 -16.91 5.54
CA LEU A 127 5.39 -18.10 4.72
C LEU A 127 3.98 -18.10 4.12
N VAL A 128 3.89 -17.82 2.82
CA VAL A 128 2.63 -17.71 2.08
C VAL A 128 2.32 -19.02 1.39
N ASN A 129 1.23 -19.66 1.79
CA ASN A 129 0.78 -20.93 1.21
C ASN A 129 -0.29 -20.75 0.12
N ASP A 130 -1.01 -19.62 0.14
CA ASP A 130 -2.08 -19.31 -0.81
C ASP A 130 -1.76 -18.00 -1.53
N THR A 131 -1.50 -18.12 -2.83
CA THR A 131 -1.25 -16.98 -3.73
C THR A 131 -2.43 -16.75 -4.69
N SER A 132 -3.58 -17.38 -4.47
CA SER A 132 -4.74 -17.25 -5.36
C SER A 132 -5.37 -15.85 -5.37
N SER A 133 -5.02 -15.03 -4.38
CA SER A 133 -5.43 -13.62 -4.30
C SER A 133 -4.66 -12.71 -5.26
N PHE A 134 -3.50 -13.14 -5.77
CA PHE A 134 -2.71 -12.36 -6.70
C PHE A 134 -3.34 -12.38 -8.09
N SER A 135 -3.38 -11.23 -8.75
CA SER A 135 -3.90 -11.07 -10.11
C SER A 135 -3.03 -11.75 -11.19
N MET A 136 -1.87 -12.28 -10.80
CA MET A 136 -0.93 -12.98 -11.66
C MET A 136 -0.43 -14.27 -11.01
N ASP A 137 -0.08 -15.26 -11.84
CA ASP A 137 0.69 -16.42 -11.37
C ASP A 137 2.15 -16.01 -11.19
N ILE A 138 2.52 -15.68 -9.96
CA ILE A 138 3.87 -15.20 -9.60
C ILE A 138 4.98 -16.17 -10.03
N LYS A 139 4.74 -17.48 -10.00
CA LYS A 139 5.73 -18.49 -10.39
C LYS A 139 5.93 -18.50 -11.89
N SER A 140 4.87 -18.29 -12.65
CA SER A 140 4.96 -18.13 -14.11
C SER A 140 5.75 -16.88 -14.53
N GLN A 141 5.77 -15.84 -13.67
CA GLN A 141 6.57 -14.63 -13.85
C GLN A 141 8.04 -14.77 -13.39
N GLY A 142 8.39 -15.90 -12.76
CA GLY A 142 9.77 -16.25 -12.41
C GLY A 142 10.20 -15.88 -11.00
N PHE A 143 9.27 -15.52 -10.11
CA PHE A 143 9.56 -15.27 -8.70
C PHE A 143 8.67 -16.11 -7.77
N GLU A 144 9.15 -16.34 -6.55
CA GLU A 144 8.47 -17.16 -5.53
C GLU A 144 8.29 -16.40 -4.21
N GLY A 145 8.55 -15.10 -4.21
CA GLY A 145 8.45 -14.24 -3.04
C GLY A 145 8.73 -12.78 -3.38
N LEU A 146 8.80 -11.95 -2.35
CA LEU A 146 9.12 -10.53 -2.43
C LEU A 146 9.99 -10.16 -1.24
N ILE A 147 10.97 -9.30 -1.47
CA ILE A 147 11.77 -8.69 -0.41
C ILE A 147 11.45 -7.20 -0.35
N GLY A 148 10.89 -6.77 0.77
CA GLY A 148 10.69 -5.37 1.07
C GLY A 148 12.01 -4.64 1.32
N LEU A 149 12.15 -3.49 0.69
CA LEU A 149 13.31 -2.59 0.70
C LEU A 149 12.90 -1.16 1.14
N GLY A 150 11.77 -1.06 1.83
CA GLY A 150 11.24 0.14 2.46
C GLY A 150 11.68 0.31 3.92
N PRO A 151 11.17 1.37 4.59
CA PRO A 151 11.51 1.70 5.97
C PRO A 151 11.04 0.61 6.95
N ASN A 152 11.79 0.38 8.03
CA ASN A 152 11.45 -0.68 9.00
C ASN A 152 10.06 -0.50 9.63
N SER A 153 9.61 0.75 9.80
CA SER A 153 8.32 1.09 10.39
C SER A 153 7.12 0.61 9.57
N GLY A 154 7.29 0.38 8.26
CA GLY A 154 6.25 -0.18 7.39
C GLY A 154 6.11 -1.71 7.48
N SER A 155 6.85 -2.39 8.37
CA SER A 155 6.79 -3.86 8.49
C SER A 155 5.59 -4.30 9.34
N VAL A 156 4.68 -5.05 8.71
CA VAL A 156 3.53 -5.67 9.40
C VAL A 156 4.00 -6.82 10.29
N ILE A 157 5.11 -7.49 9.91
CA ILE A 157 5.73 -8.51 10.76
C ILE A 157 6.26 -7.89 12.05
N LEU A 158 6.95 -6.74 11.96
CA LEU A 158 7.46 -6.01 13.10
C LEU A 158 6.33 -5.58 14.04
N ASP A 159 5.29 -4.91 13.52
CA ASP A 159 4.11 -4.53 14.31
C ASP A 159 3.47 -5.75 15.01
N LYS A 160 3.38 -6.89 14.30
CA LYS A 160 2.78 -8.09 14.87
C LYS A 160 3.59 -8.73 15.98
N LEU A 161 4.92 -8.77 15.84
CA LEU A 161 5.81 -9.39 16.80
C LEU A 161 6.10 -8.48 17.99
N ASP A 162 6.08 -7.16 17.78
CA ASP A 162 6.31 -6.12 18.80
C ASP A 162 7.70 -6.23 19.46
N ASP A 163 8.70 -6.72 18.71
CA ASP A 163 10.11 -6.77 19.10
C ASP A 163 11.08 -6.89 17.89
N ASP A 164 12.39 -6.72 18.14
CA ASP A 164 13.45 -6.71 17.12
C ASP A 164 13.56 -8.00 16.28
N THR A 165 12.91 -9.10 16.68
CA THR A 165 12.86 -10.30 15.85
C THR A 165 12.08 -10.07 14.57
N GLY A 166 11.13 -9.13 14.57
CA GLY A 166 10.34 -8.73 13.40
C GLY A 166 10.99 -7.70 12.49
N ASN A 167 12.17 -7.17 12.83
CA ASN A 167 12.83 -6.15 12.00
C ASN A 167 13.05 -6.63 10.56
N SER A 168 12.85 -5.70 9.61
CA SER A 168 13.01 -5.93 8.18
C SER A 168 14.43 -6.34 7.80
N VAL A 169 14.59 -6.93 6.61
CA VAL A 169 15.89 -7.45 6.14
C VAL A 169 16.96 -6.36 6.16
N LEU A 170 16.68 -5.19 5.58
CA LEU A 170 17.66 -4.11 5.50
C LEU A 170 17.95 -3.48 6.87
N ASN A 171 16.94 -3.33 7.74
CA ASN A 171 17.17 -2.87 9.11
C ASN A 171 18.10 -3.81 9.87
N ARG A 172 17.90 -5.14 9.74
CA ARG A 172 18.77 -6.13 10.37
C ARG A 172 20.16 -6.18 9.77
N ILE A 173 20.32 -5.97 8.46
CA ILE A 173 21.64 -5.86 7.82
C ILE A 173 22.39 -4.63 8.35
N PHE A 174 21.76 -3.46 8.37
CA PHE A 174 22.41 -2.23 8.83
C PHE A 174 22.66 -2.21 10.35
N SER A 175 21.87 -2.94 11.13
CA SER A 175 22.08 -3.11 12.57
C SER A 175 23.25 -4.04 12.90
N GLN A 176 23.83 -4.74 11.92
CA GLN A 176 25.08 -5.47 12.12
C GLN A 176 26.23 -4.46 12.20
N ASN A 177 27.17 -4.67 13.13
CA ASN A 177 28.36 -3.84 13.42
C ASN A 177 29.42 -3.85 12.28
N THR A 178 28.97 -3.87 11.03
CA THR A 178 29.77 -4.12 9.83
C THR A 178 29.48 -3.15 8.69
N THR A 179 28.43 -2.31 8.77
CA THR A 179 28.13 -1.31 7.72
C THR A 179 28.44 0.10 8.22
N SER A 180 29.34 0.81 7.53
CA SER A 180 29.65 2.23 7.81
C SER A 180 28.73 3.20 7.07
N ALA A 181 27.75 2.68 6.32
CA ALA A 181 26.82 3.46 5.50
C ALA A 181 25.51 2.67 5.32
N ASN A 182 24.37 3.28 5.63
CA ASN A 182 23.08 2.60 5.67
C ASN A 182 22.28 2.81 4.38
N TYR A 183 22.89 2.58 3.21
CA TYR A 183 22.19 2.81 1.95
C TYR A 183 22.12 1.57 1.07
N LEU A 184 21.03 1.50 0.30
CA LEU A 184 20.82 0.58 -0.81
C LEU A 184 21.07 1.35 -2.11
N THR A 185 21.61 0.71 -3.14
CA THR A 185 21.51 1.24 -4.50
C THR A 185 20.84 0.28 -5.46
N LEU A 186 20.08 0.83 -6.41
CA LEU A 186 19.30 0.10 -7.39
C LEU A 186 19.55 0.66 -8.79
N LEU A 187 20.04 -0.20 -9.67
CA LEU A 187 20.21 0.04 -11.11
C LEU A 187 19.32 -0.94 -11.87
N LEU A 188 18.35 -0.45 -12.64
CA LEU A 188 17.43 -1.28 -13.41
C LEU A 188 17.77 -1.24 -14.90
N GLY A 189 18.01 -2.42 -15.48
CA GLY A 189 18.22 -2.55 -16.93
C GLY A 189 16.90 -2.56 -17.73
N ARG A 190 16.97 -2.34 -19.03
CA ARG A 190 15.85 -2.48 -19.98
C ARG A 190 16.08 -3.69 -20.87
N GLU A 191 15.09 -4.55 -20.97
CA GLU A 191 14.99 -5.59 -21.98
C GLU A 191 14.48 -4.94 -23.28
N SER A 192 15.38 -4.73 -24.24
CA SER A 192 15.04 -4.17 -25.55
C SER A 192 16.08 -4.56 -26.58
N SER A 193 15.80 -4.34 -27.86
CA SER A 193 16.77 -4.61 -28.93
C SER A 193 17.94 -3.61 -28.98
N VAL A 194 17.93 -2.57 -28.14
CA VAL A 194 19.04 -1.62 -28.02
C VAL A 194 19.96 -2.03 -26.88
N ASN A 195 21.26 -2.04 -27.16
CA ASN A 195 22.26 -2.43 -26.17
C ASN A 195 22.41 -1.34 -25.12
N GLN A 196 22.19 -1.69 -23.85
CA GLN A 196 22.61 -0.88 -22.71
C GLN A 196 24.05 -1.21 -22.34
N SER A 197 24.78 -0.23 -21.82
CA SER A 197 26.17 -0.41 -21.35
C SER A 197 26.25 -1.09 -19.98
N PHE A 198 25.12 -1.36 -19.34
CA PHE A 198 25.03 -1.93 -18.01
C PHE A 198 23.93 -3.00 -17.93
N THR A 199 24.02 -3.84 -16.90
CA THR A 199 22.96 -4.76 -16.49
C THR A 199 22.37 -4.31 -15.16
N GLY A 200 21.16 -4.77 -14.83
CA GLY A 200 20.54 -4.46 -13.56
C GLY A 200 21.38 -4.98 -12.37
N GLN A 201 21.52 -4.15 -11.35
CA GLN A 201 22.32 -4.44 -10.15
C GLN A 201 21.68 -3.83 -8.90
N LEU A 202 21.79 -4.55 -7.79
CA LEU A 202 21.45 -4.08 -6.45
C LEU A 202 22.69 -4.21 -5.57
N THR A 203 22.97 -3.20 -4.77
CA THR A 203 24.09 -3.22 -3.81
C THR A 203 23.66 -2.67 -2.46
N ILE A 204 24.33 -3.10 -1.39
CA ILE A 204 24.13 -2.60 -0.03
C ILE A 204 25.44 -2.01 0.47
N SER A 205 25.40 -0.75 0.93
CA SER A 205 26.54 0.02 1.46
C SER A 205 27.70 0.22 0.48
N GLU A 206 27.46 0.11 -0.82
CA GLU A 206 28.44 0.37 -1.88
C GLU A 206 27.76 0.90 -3.15
N VAL A 207 28.52 1.52 -4.04
CA VAL A 207 28.03 1.98 -5.36
C VAL A 207 28.47 1.02 -6.46
N VAL A 208 27.68 0.93 -7.54
CA VAL A 208 28.05 0.16 -8.74
C VAL A 208 29.26 0.83 -9.41
N PRO A 209 30.32 0.08 -9.76
CA PRO A 209 31.48 0.64 -10.47
C PRO A 209 31.09 1.35 -11.77
N GLY A 210 31.63 2.54 -11.99
CA GLY A 210 31.29 3.43 -13.12
C GLY A 210 30.11 4.38 -12.86
N PHE A 211 29.42 4.24 -11.71
CA PHE A 211 28.32 5.11 -11.29
C PHE A 211 28.64 5.90 -10.02
N GLU A 212 29.93 6.11 -9.72
CA GLU A 212 30.40 6.78 -8.51
C GLU A 212 29.93 8.25 -8.42
N GLN A 213 29.50 8.85 -9.54
CA GLN A 213 28.93 10.20 -9.56
C GLN A 213 27.65 10.34 -8.73
N ILE A 214 26.95 9.24 -8.42
CA ILE A 214 25.70 9.30 -7.63
C ILE A 214 25.90 10.00 -6.28
N VAL A 215 27.06 9.84 -5.64
CA VAL A 215 27.33 10.42 -4.32
C VAL A 215 27.49 11.95 -4.37
N GLN A 216 27.65 12.52 -5.57
CA GLN A 216 27.75 13.95 -5.82
C GLN A 216 26.40 14.59 -6.19
N MET A 217 25.36 13.77 -6.42
CA MET A 217 24.03 14.25 -6.77
C MET A 217 23.35 14.93 -5.57
N PRO A 218 22.36 15.80 -5.79
CA PRO A 218 21.60 16.39 -4.69
C PRO A 218 21.03 15.31 -3.77
N LYS A 219 21.19 15.47 -2.46
CA LYS A 219 20.48 14.66 -1.47
C LYS A 219 19.05 15.17 -1.36
N LEU A 220 18.10 14.34 -1.74
CA LEU A 220 16.67 14.60 -1.62
C LEU A 220 16.21 14.04 -0.29
N THR A 221 16.05 14.90 0.73
CA THR A 221 15.57 14.47 2.05
C THR A 221 14.22 13.78 1.92
N VAL A 222 14.07 12.62 2.58
CA VAL A 222 12.78 11.93 2.61
C VAL A 222 11.84 12.67 3.55
N GLU A 223 10.64 12.96 3.05
CA GLU A 223 9.64 13.75 3.77
C GLU A 223 8.74 12.85 4.62
N THR A 224 8.52 13.26 5.87
CA THR A 224 7.50 12.68 6.77
C THR A 224 6.25 13.55 6.68
N VAL A 225 5.25 13.18 5.86
CA VAL A 225 4.08 14.06 5.71
C VAL A 225 3.25 14.11 6.99
N HIS A 226 2.69 15.27 7.26
CA HIS A 226 1.93 15.65 8.46
C HIS A 226 0.74 14.77 8.89
N ARG A 227 0.36 13.73 8.13
CA ARG A 227 -0.77 12.84 8.44
C ARG A 227 -0.42 11.36 8.51
N LEU A 228 0.79 10.98 8.15
CA LEU A 228 1.18 9.57 8.17
C LEU A 228 1.36 9.13 9.62
N THR A 229 0.82 7.96 9.94
CA THR A 229 1.36 7.21 11.07
C THR A 229 2.76 6.71 10.67
N ASP A 230 3.63 6.39 11.63
CA ASP A 230 4.98 5.90 11.30
C ASP A 230 4.93 4.63 10.39
N GLU A 231 3.79 3.92 10.39
CA GLU A 231 3.48 2.75 9.55
C GLU A 231 3.38 3.06 8.05
N ASP A 232 3.10 4.32 7.66
CA ASP A 232 2.85 4.72 6.26
C ASP A 232 4.07 5.39 5.60
N GLN A 233 5.25 5.37 6.23
CA GLN A 233 6.44 6.03 5.69
C GLN A 233 6.96 5.31 4.43
N HIS A 234 7.11 6.06 3.33
CA HIS A 234 7.67 5.56 2.06
C HIS A 234 8.96 6.32 1.68
N TRP A 235 9.63 5.87 0.61
CA TRP A 235 10.69 6.62 -0.06
C TRP A 235 10.11 7.79 -0.84
N GLN A 236 9.81 8.88 -0.13
CA GLN A 236 9.04 9.98 -0.69
C GLN A 236 9.74 11.33 -0.61
N VAL A 237 9.68 12.10 -1.69
CA VAL A 237 10.31 13.43 -1.80
C VAL A 237 9.38 14.39 -2.55
N TYR A 238 9.63 15.68 -2.45
CA TYR A 238 8.98 16.65 -3.33
C TYR A 238 9.66 16.69 -4.71
N THR A 239 8.86 16.81 -5.77
CA THR A 239 9.36 17.36 -7.04
C THR A 239 9.85 18.79 -6.83
N ASP A 240 10.70 19.30 -7.72
CA ASP A 240 10.89 20.75 -7.81
C ASP A 240 9.56 21.44 -8.17
N ALA A 241 9.45 22.74 -7.91
CA ALA A 241 8.28 23.53 -8.28
C ALA A 241 8.07 23.50 -9.80
N ASN A 242 6.88 23.10 -10.25
CA ASN A 242 6.57 22.86 -11.68
C ASN A 242 7.50 21.80 -12.31
N GLY A 243 7.94 20.82 -11.51
CA GLY A 243 9.01 19.91 -11.85
C GLY A 243 8.65 18.77 -12.81
N VAL A 244 7.42 18.68 -13.31
CA VAL A 244 7.04 17.66 -14.30
C VAL A 244 6.84 18.31 -15.67
N ILE A 245 7.76 18.06 -16.59
CA ILE A 245 7.75 18.65 -17.94
C ILE A 245 7.14 17.66 -18.92
N GLY A 246 5.99 18.02 -19.48
CA GLY A 246 5.21 17.16 -20.36
C GLY A 246 5.67 17.12 -21.81
N PRO A 247 4.97 16.35 -22.67
CA PRO A 247 5.36 16.14 -24.06
C PRO A 247 5.35 17.38 -24.97
N ASP A 248 4.73 18.48 -24.53
CA ASP A 248 4.76 19.77 -25.22
C ASP A 248 5.90 20.70 -24.74
N GLY A 249 6.77 20.20 -23.86
CA GLY A 249 7.88 20.94 -23.27
C GLY A 249 7.46 21.97 -22.23
N GLN A 250 6.19 21.97 -21.81
CA GLN A 250 5.69 22.82 -20.73
C GLN A 250 5.53 22.05 -19.42
N PRO A 251 5.63 22.71 -18.27
CA PRO A 251 5.27 22.09 -17.01
C PRO A 251 3.80 21.66 -16.98
N ILE A 252 3.54 20.43 -16.55
CA ILE A 252 2.19 19.93 -16.32
C ILE A 252 1.70 20.47 -14.98
N GLN A 253 0.68 21.33 -15.04
CA GLN A 253 0.10 21.98 -13.86
C GLN A 253 -0.92 21.04 -13.19
N VAL A 254 -0.59 20.57 -11.99
CA VAL A 254 -1.50 19.79 -11.12
C VAL A 254 -1.29 20.24 -9.68
N ASP A 255 -2.40 20.45 -8.97
CA ASP A 255 -2.38 20.73 -7.54
C ASP A 255 -2.16 19.44 -6.74
N SER A 256 -1.27 19.49 -5.75
CA SER A 256 -1.08 18.36 -4.82
C SER A 256 -2.35 18.11 -4.00
N ILE A 257 -2.71 16.84 -3.85
CA ILE A 257 -3.76 16.40 -2.92
C ILE A 257 -3.23 16.27 -1.49
N VAL A 258 -1.92 16.32 -1.31
CA VAL A 258 -1.26 16.11 -0.02
C VAL A 258 -1.36 17.38 0.85
N PRO A 259 -1.92 17.29 2.07
CA PRO A 259 -2.08 18.45 2.93
C PRO A 259 -0.76 19.15 3.25
N LYS A 260 -0.70 20.45 2.96
CA LYS A 260 0.45 21.33 3.19
C LYS A 260 1.68 21.03 2.31
N ALA A 261 1.52 20.25 1.25
CA ALA A 261 2.55 20.24 0.20
C ALA A 261 2.81 21.68 -0.28
N PRO A 262 4.06 22.08 -0.54
CA PRO A 262 4.38 23.39 -1.05
C PRO A 262 3.73 23.67 -2.42
N ASP A 263 3.48 24.95 -2.71
CA ASP A 263 2.86 25.36 -3.96
C ASP A 263 3.63 24.86 -5.20
N ASN A 264 2.91 24.23 -6.13
CA ASN A 264 3.43 23.66 -7.38
C ASN A 264 4.45 22.52 -7.20
N GLN A 265 4.54 21.92 -6.02
CA GLN A 265 5.34 20.72 -5.77
C GLN A 265 4.42 19.53 -5.50
N LEU A 266 4.86 18.35 -5.91
CA LEU A 266 4.12 17.10 -5.74
C LEU A 266 4.92 16.13 -4.86
N VAL A 267 4.24 15.42 -3.98
CA VAL A 267 4.84 14.37 -3.15
C VAL A 267 4.94 13.09 -3.98
N THR A 268 6.16 12.59 -4.14
CA THR A 268 6.49 11.52 -5.05
C THR A 268 7.16 10.37 -4.32
N VAL A 269 6.59 9.17 -4.41
CA VAL A 269 7.13 7.92 -3.90
C VAL A 269 7.95 7.21 -4.99
N PHE A 270 9.08 6.60 -4.62
CA PHE A 270 9.87 5.73 -5.51
C PHE A 270 9.66 4.26 -5.15
N ASP A 271 9.08 3.52 -6.08
CA ASP A 271 8.58 2.16 -5.82
C ASP A 271 9.02 1.17 -6.90
N SER A 272 10.04 0.36 -6.61
CA SER A 272 10.47 -0.70 -7.53
C SER A 272 9.51 -1.89 -7.59
N GLY A 273 8.53 -1.99 -6.68
CA GLY A 273 7.44 -2.97 -6.72
C GLY A 273 6.30 -2.58 -7.67
N TYR A 274 6.28 -1.33 -8.15
CA TYR A 274 5.26 -0.85 -9.09
C TYR A 274 5.76 -0.86 -10.54
N THR A 275 5.16 -1.68 -11.40
CA THR A 275 5.57 -1.79 -12.81
C THR A 275 5.36 -0.48 -13.60
N LEU A 276 4.13 0.04 -13.58
CA LEU A 276 3.72 1.24 -14.32
C LEU A 276 3.61 2.43 -13.35
N PRO A 277 4.40 3.51 -13.50
CA PRO A 277 4.24 4.69 -12.66
C PRO A 277 2.79 5.16 -12.58
N GLN A 278 2.37 5.57 -11.39
CA GLN A 278 1.04 6.13 -11.14
C GLN A 278 1.17 7.62 -10.91
N VAL A 279 0.39 8.42 -11.64
CA VAL A 279 0.41 9.88 -11.57
C VAL A 279 -1.00 10.43 -11.39
N PRO A 280 -1.17 11.72 -11.02
CA PRO A 280 -2.49 12.32 -10.99
C PRO A 280 -3.19 12.16 -12.33
N ARG A 281 -4.51 11.91 -12.31
CA ARG A 281 -5.28 11.65 -13.54
C ARG A 281 -5.11 12.73 -14.60
N ALA A 282 -5.19 14.00 -14.18
CA ALA A 282 -4.98 15.14 -15.06
C ALA A 282 -3.57 15.16 -15.68
N MET A 283 -2.56 14.67 -14.95
CA MET A 283 -1.20 14.53 -15.48
C MET A 283 -1.13 13.43 -16.53
N SER A 284 -1.69 12.25 -16.27
CA SER A 284 -1.75 11.15 -17.24
C SER A 284 -2.48 11.58 -18.53
N ASP A 285 -3.61 12.27 -18.39
CA ASP A 285 -4.37 12.85 -19.52
C ASP A 285 -3.52 13.87 -20.31
N MET A 286 -2.74 14.70 -19.63
CA MET A 286 -1.84 15.66 -20.27
C MET A 286 -0.66 15.00 -21.00
N ILE A 287 -0.20 13.84 -20.53
CA ILE A 287 0.85 13.06 -21.19
C ILE A 287 0.31 12.38 -22.45
N TYR A 288 -0.86 11.72 -22.38
CA TYR A 288 -1.33 10.83 -23.45
C TYR A 288 -2.58 11.29 -24.18
N GLY A 289 -3.50 11.99 -23.52
CA GLY A 289 -4.82 12.33 -24.05
C GLY A 289 -4.80 13.26 -25.27
N ARG A 290 -3.67 13.91 -25.54
CA ARG A 290 -3.46 14.75 -26.73
C ARG A 290 -2.80 14.01 -27.89
N VAL A 291 -2.40 12.76 -27.72
CA VAL A 291 -1.79 11.95 -28.78
C VAL A 291 -2.85 11.57 -29.82
N GLN A 292 -2.51 11.69 -31.10
CA GLN A 292 -3.41 11.27 -32.19
C GLN A 292 -3.58 9.75 -32.16
N GLY A 293 -4.82 9.29 -32.04
CA GLY A 293 -5.12 7.85 -31.96
C GLY A 293 -4.93 7.23 -30.58
N ALA A 294 -4.61 8.03 -29.54
CA ALA A 294 -4.66 7.54 -28.18
C ALA A 294 -6.07 7.19 -27.74
N GLN A 295 -6.19 6.21 -26.86
CA GLN A 295 -7.43 5.77 -26.24
C GLN A 295 -7.15 5.35 -24.79
N TYR A 296 -8.11 5.60 -23.90
CA TYR A 296 -8.07 4.99 -22.58
C TYR A 296 -8.85 3.68 -22.62
N ASN A 297 -8.17 2.57 -22.36
CA ASN A 297 -8.80 1.26 -22.23
C ASN A 297 -9.33 1.11 -20.81
N GLU A 298 -10.65 1.24 -20.63
CA GLU A 298 -11.31 1.15 -19.31
C GLU A 298 -11.20 -0.25 -18.69
N ASP A 299 -11.25 -1.31 -19.50
CA ASP A 299 -11.18 -2.70 -19.00
C ASP A 299 -9.78 -3.00 -18.41
N ALA A 300 -8.75 -2.48 -19.05
CA ALA A 300 -7.37 -2.63 -18.61
C ALA A 300 -6.89 -1.47 -17.72
N ALA A 301 -7.71 -0.42 -17.54
CA ALA A 301 -7.38 0.82 -16.83
C ALA A 301 -6.07 1.49 -17.31
N VAL A 302 -5.76 1.41 -18.60
CA VAL A 302 -4.51 1.92 -19.19
C VAL A 302 -4.73 2.82 -20.40
N TRP A 303 -3.92 3.86 -20.52
CA TRP A 303 -3.72 4.55 -21.79
C TRP A 303 -3.03 3.64 -22.82
N THR A 304 -3.59 3.60 -24.02
CA THR A 304 -2.95 3.04 -25.22
C THR A 304 -2.69 4.15 -26.25
N VAL A 305 -1.57 4.04 -26.94
CA VAL A 305 -1.12 4.99 -27.96
C VAL A 305 -0.55 4.26 -29.18
N PRO A 306 -0.43 4.90 -30.36
CA PRO A 306 0.32 4.34 -31.47
C PRO A 306 1.76 4.01 -31.06
N CYS A 307 2.25 2.82 -31.42
CA CYS A 307 3.58 2.38 -30.99
C CYS A 307 4.74 3.19 -31.56
N ASP A 308 4.53 3.91 -32.66
CA ASP A 308 5.49 4.83 -33.26
C ASP A 308 5.37 6.27 -32.73
N GLN A 309 4.44 6.55 -31.79
CA GLN A 309 4.34 7.86 -31.16
C GLN A 309 5.55 8.09 -30.26
N MET A 310 6.39 9.04 -30.62
CA MET A 310 7.47 9.49 -29.75
C MET A 310 6.94 10.54 -28.78
N LEU A 311 7.20 10.36 -27.48
CA LEU A 311 6.86 11.31 -26.43
C LEU A 311 8.11 11.69 -25.63
N SER A 312 8.05 12.86 -25.00
CA SER A 312 9.05 13.30 -24.03
C SER A 312 8.38 13.58 -22.69
N LEU A 313 9.04 13.19 -21.61
CA LEU A 313 8.62 13.47 -20.24
C LEU A 313 9.89 13.63 -19.43
N SER A 314 9.91 14.56 -18.49
CA SER A 314 11.04 14.72 -17.57
C SER A 314 10.56 15.16 -16.20
N PHE A 315 11.24 14.66 -15.17
CA PHE A 315 11.02 15.06 -13.79
C PHE A 315 12.21 15.89 -13.31
N MET A 316 11.95 16.88 -12.45
CA MET A 316 12.94 17.73 -11.83
C MET A 316 12.99 17.44 -10.34
N PHE A 317 14.19 17.11 -9.84
CA PHE A 317 14.44 16.95 -8.42
C PHE A 317 15.77 17.60 -8.04
N GLY A 318 15.77 18.46 -7.04
CA GLY A 318 16.99 19.11 -6.54
C GLY A 318 17.71 19.95 -7.59
N GLY A 319 16.97 20.52 -8.55
CA GLY A 319 17.51 21.30 -9.67
C GLY A 319 18.08 20.48 -10.82
N VAL A 320 17.89 19.15 -10.83
CA VAL A 320 18.40 18.26 -11.87
C VAL A 320 17.24 17.67 -12.69
N GLU A 321 17.42 17.66 -14.02
CA GLU A 321 16.49 17.05 -14.96
C GLU A 321 16.74 15.54 -15.12
N TYR A 322 15.68 14.75 -14.95
CA TYR A 322 15.64 13.31 -15.16
C TYR A 322 14.71 12.96 -16.33
N PRO A 323 15.24 12.82 -17.55
CA PRO A 323 14.44 12.50 -18.72
C PRO A 323 14.04 11.03 -18.76
N ILE A 324 12.81 10.77 -19.19
CA ILE A 324 12.30 9.42 -19.41
C ILE A 324 12.57 9.00 -20.85
N HIS A 325 13.15 7.82 -21.02
CA HIS A 325 13.40 7.24 -22.32
C HIS A 325 12.06 6.99 -23.05
N PRO A 326 11.90 7.35 -24.34
CA PRO A 326 10.60 7.21 -25.02
C PRO A 326 10.05 5.77 -25.06
N LEU A 327 10.92 4.75 -25.12
CA LEU A 327 10.52 3.33 -24.96
C LEU A 327 9.95 2.98 -23.57
N ASP A 328 10.31 3.75 -22.52
CA ASP A 328 9.71 3.62 -21.20
C ASP A 328 8.46 4.48 -21.03
N LEU A 329 8.11 5.34 -22.00
CA LEU A 329 6.85 6.10 -22.04
C LEU A 329 5.79 5.39 -22.89
N VAL A 330 6.23 4.71 -23.95
CA VAL A 330 5.41 4.04 -24.97
C VAL A 330 5.92 2.60 -25.12
N SER A 331 5.38 1.70 -24.28
CA SER A 331 5.85 0.33 -24.15
C SER A 331 5.00 -0.65 -24.96
N SER A 332 5.66 -1.60 -25.64
CA SER A 332 4.99 -2.72 -26.32
C SER A 332 5.07 -4.01 -25.51
N ASP A 333 5.63 -3.98 -24.30
CA ASP A 333 6.00 -5.19 -23.55
C ASP A 333 4.77 -6.02 -23.15
N PHE A 334 3.62 -5.35 -23.10
CA PHE A 334 2.31 -5.92 -22.76
C PHE A 334 1.56 -6.54 -23.96
N ASN A 335 2.09 -6.42 -25.19
CA ASN A 335 1.50 -6.98 -26.42
C ASN A 335 0.00 -6.64 -26.60
N MET A 336 -0.39 -5.41 -26.27
CA MET A 336 -1.78 -4.97 -26.41
C MET A 336 -2.15 -4.74 -27.88
N VAL A 337 -3.44 -4.93 -28.18
CA VAL A 337 -4.03 -4.66 -29.49
C VAL A 337 -5.25 -3.78 -29.34
N ASP A 338 -5.55 -2.98 -30.36
CA ASP A 338 -6.79 -2.21 -30.44
C ASP A 338 -8.00 -3.12 -30.76
N ALA A 339 -9.19 -2.52 -30.82
CA ALA A 339 -10.44 -3.21 -31.15
C ALA A 339 -10.45 -3.85 -32.55
N THR A 340 -9.52 -3.48 -33.42
CA THR A 340 -9.35 -4.03 -34.78
C THR A 340 -8.23 -5.08 -34.86
N GLY A 341 -7.53 -5.34 -33.76
CA GLY A 341 -6.44 -6.30 -33.67
C GLY A 341 -5.07 -5.75 -34.07
N ASN A 342 -4.93 -4.44 -34.30
CA ASN A 342 -3.64 -3.84 -34.59
C ASN A 342 -2.84 -3.62 -33.28
N PRO A 343 -1.51 -3.80 -33.30
CA PRO A 343 -0.68 -3.53 -32.13
C PRO A 343 -0.79 -2.08 -31.66
N VAL A 344 -0.98 -1.91 -30.35
CA VAL A 344 -0.91 -0.62 -29.66
C VAL A 344 0.05 -0.73 -28.48
N CYS A 345 0.61 0.42 -28.09
CA CYS A 345 1.56 0.48 -27.00
C CYS A 345 0.90 1.09 -25.76
N VAL A 346 1.29 0.61 -24.59
CA VAL A 346 0.86 1.13 -23.30
C VAL A 346 1.61 2.42 -23.01
N GLY A 347 0.86 3.49 -22.73
CA GLY A 347 1.41 4.69 -22.12
C GLY A 347 1.75 4.38 -20.67
N THR A 348 3.01 4.35 -20.26
CA THR A 348 3.37 3.74 -18.96
C THR A 348 3.00 4.55 -17.70
N PHE A 349 2.70 5.84 -17.79
CA PHE A 349 2.35 6.72 -16.66
C PHE A 349 0.83 6.80 -16.48
N GLN A 350 0.28 5.90 -15.67
CA GLN A 350 -1.17 5.70 -15.56
C GLN A 350 -1.81 6.59 -14.49
N PRO A 351 -3.12 6.88 -14.61
CA PRO A 351 -3.82 7.55 -13.53
C PRO A 351 -3.79 6.68 -12.28
N ILE A 352 -3.49 7.30 -11.13
CA ILE A 352 -3.72 6.68 -9.83
C ILE A 352 -5.21 6.36 -9.72
N THR A 353 -5.50 5.07 -9.55
CA THR A 353 -6.86 4.53 -9.38
C THR A 353 -7.01 3.78 -8.05
N SER A 354 -5.90 3.59 -7.32
CA SER A 354 -5.91 2.92 -6.04
C SER A 354 -6.33 3.88 -4.93
N ALA A 355 -7.11 3.30 -4.03
CA ALA A 355 -7.69 3.97 -2.89
C ALA A 355 -6.59 4.59 -1.99
N PHE A 356 -5.54 3.83 -1.67
CA PHE A 356 -4.51 4.23 -0.70
C PHE A 356 -3.87 5.62 -0.96
N SER A 357 -3.62 5.99 -2.21
CA SER A 357 -3.07 7.32 -2.56
C SER A 357 -4.12 8.45 -2.46
N LEU A 358 -5.39 8.15 -2.64
CA LEU A 358 -6.51 9.11 -2.59
C LEU A 358 -6.79 9.63 -1.16
N LEU A 359 -6.20 9.01 -0.13
CA LEU A 359 -6.23 9.50 1.25
C LEU A 359 -5.35 10.75 1.47
N GLY A 360 -4.60 11.18 0.44
CA GLY A 360 -3.81 12.41 0.46
C GLY A 360 -2.42 12.22 1.07
N GLU A 361 -1.83 11.05 0.87
CA GLU A 361 -0.51 10.68 1.39
C GLU A 361 0.61 11.03 0.43
N TYR A 362 0.38 10.82 -0.87
CA TYR A 362 1.31 11.14 -1.95
C TYR A 362 0.55 11.36 -3.27
N ASP A 363 1.16 12.10 -4.19
CA ASP A 363 0.59 12.46 -5.49
C ASP A 363 1.04 11.55 -6.64
N ILE A 364 2.24 10.96 -6.54
CA ILE A 364 2.89 10.19 -7.60
C ILE A 364 3.56 8.95 -7.01
N ILE A 365 3.44 7.81 -7.70
CA ILE A 365 4.29 6.62 -7.52
C ILE A 365 5.17 6.48 -8.76
N LEU A 366 6.47 6.74 -8.63
CA LEU A 366 7.47 6.52 -9.66
C LEU A 366 7.95 5.07 -9.64
N GLY A 367 7.24 4.28 -10.45
CA GLY A 367 7.51 2.86 -10.69
C GLY A 367 8.72 2.57 -11.59
N MET A 368 8.83 1.31 -12.00
CA MET A 368 9.94 0.77 -12.79
C MET A 368 10.22 1.54 -14.09
N SER A 369 9.19 2.05 -14.79
CA SER A 369 9.41 2.87 -15.99
C SER A 369 10.17 4.16 -15.70
N PHE A 370 10.02 4.75 -14.52
CA PHE A 370 10.90 5.84 -14.08
C PHE A 370 12.27 5.30 -13.64
N LEU A 371 12.29 4.27 -12.79
CA LEU A 371 13.52 3.75 -12.19
C LEU A 371 14.51 3.12 -13.19
N ARG A 372 14.06 2.74 -14.40
CA ARG A 372 14.97 2.39 -15.52
C ARG A 372 15.79 3.58 -16.06
N ASN A 373 15.39 4.80 -15.74
CA ASN A 373 16.02 6.05 -16.20
C ASN A 373 16.92 6.69 -15.14
N THR A 374 16.99 6.10 -13.94
CA THR A 374 17.84 6.55 -12.85
C THR A 374 18.64 5.40 -12.25
N TYR A 375 19.90 5.65 -11.91
CA TYR A 375 20.56 4.91 -10.86
C TYR A 375 20.17 5.57 -9.53
N SER A 376 19.61 4.79 -8.61
CA SER A 376 18.95 5.30 -7.42
C SER A 376 19.65 4.80 -6.16
N LEU A 377 19.89 5.71 -5.21
CA LEU A 377 20.43 5.41 -3.89
C LEU A 377 19.40 5.81 -2.85
N PHE A 378 19.12 4.89 -1.93
CA PHE A 378 18.17 5.05 -0.84
C PHE A 378 18.94 4.91 0.47
N ASP A 379 19.20 6.05 1.12
CA ASP A 379 19.92 6.11 2.38
C ASP A 379 18.92 6.14 3.54
N TYR A 380 19.04 5.16 4.42
CA TYR A 380 18.14 4.97 5.56
C TYR A 380 18.44 5.93 6.70
N GLY A 381 19.64 6.54 6.73
CA GLY A 381 20.02 7.49 7.76
C GLY A 381 19.74 6.98 9.17
N ASP A 382 19.00 7.78 9.93
CA ASP A 382 18.60 7.53 11.32
C ASP A 382 17.43 6.54 11.52
N TRP A 383 16.87 5.95 10.45
CA TRP A 383 15.90 4.86 10.55
C TRP A 383 16.51 3.53 11.03
N VAL A 384 17.84 3.46 11.15
CA VAL A 384 18.55 2.31 11.72
C VAL A 384 18.88 2.62 13.19
N ASN A 385 18.30 1.86 14.12
CA ASN A 385 18.48 2.06 15.57
C ASN A 385 19.95 1.96 16.03
N GLU A 386 20.24 2.65 17.15
CA GLU A 386 21.39 2.67 18.11
C GLU A 386 22.81 2.24 17.67
N SER A 387 23.02 1.25 16.80
CA SER A 387 24.31 0.74 16.35
C SER A 387 24.91 1.47 15.14
N SER A 388 24.13 2.25 14.38
CA SER A 388 24.68 2.99 13.24
C SER A 388 25.29 4.34 13.64
N ASN A 389 26.40 4.68 12.99
CA ASN A 389 27.02 6.00 13.08
C ASN A 389 26.39 7.01 12.11
N ASP A 390 25.52 6.56 11.21
CA ASP A 390 24.73 7.44 10.36
C ASP A 390 23.53 7.97 11.14
N ARG A 391 23.53 9.28 11.38
CA ARG A 391 22.53 10.00 12.18
C ARG A 391 21.92 11.14 11.38
N GLN A 392 22.09 11.13 10.06
CA GLN A 392 21.47 12.09 9.17
C GLN A 392 20.05 11.63 8.84
N ASP A 393 19.21 12.59 8.45
CA ASP A 393 17.89 12.28 7.93
C ASP A 393 18.01 11.35 6.71
N PRO A 394 17.09 10.39 6.52
CA PRO A 394 17.02 9.56 5.32
C PRO A 394 16.93 10.41 4.06
N TYR A 395 17.55 9.96 2.98
CA TYR A 395 17.55 10.69 1.71
C TYR A 395 17.65 9.77 0.49
N ILE A 396 17.26 10.32 -0.66
CA ILE A 396 17.41 9.70 -1.96
C ILE A 396 18.42 10.49 -2.79
N GLN A 397 19.30 9.80 -3.51
CA GLN A 397 20.10 10.39 -4.59
C GLN A 397 19.77 9.70 -5.90
N LEU A 398 19.62 10.50 -6.96
CA LEU A 398 19.30 10.02 -8.29
C LEU A 398 20.38 10.47 -9.27
N LEU A 399 20.91 9.54 -10.05
CA LEU A 399 21.79 9.82 -11.19
C LEU A 399 21.06 9.39 -12.48
N SER A 400 20.88 10.31 -13.42
CA SER A 400 20.22 9.97 -14.69
C SER A 400 21.10 9.01 -15.50
N VAL A 401 20.49 7.93 -16.01
CA VAL A 401 21.12 6.98 -16.94
C VAL A 401 20.58 7.10 -18.37
N THR A 402 19.74 8.11 -18.61
CA THR A 402 19.10 8.34 -19.90
C THR A 402 19.63 9.59 -20.57
N ASN A 403 20.26 9.40 -21.74
CA ASN A 403 20.67 10.48 -22.61
C ASN A 403 19.58 10.73 -23.67
N LYS A 404 19.01 11.94 -23.70
CA LYS A 404 17.90 12.30 -24.63
C LYS A 404 18.21 12.00 -26.10
N THR A 405 19.43 12.32 -26.55
CA THR A 405 19.84 12.10 -27.96
C THR A 405 19.94 10.62 -28.28
N GLN A 406 20.55 9.83 -27.39
CA GLN A 406 20.62 8.38 -27.59
C GLN A 406 19.22 7.76 -27.55
N ALA A 407 18.39 8.18 -26.59
CA ALA A 407 17.03 7.69 -26.41
C ALA A 407 16.12 7.97 -27.61
N HIS A 408 16.29 9.14 -28.24
CA HIS A 408 15.65 9.46 -29.51
C HIS A 408 16.07 8.51 -30.62
N ASN A 409 17.38 8.32 -30.82
CA ASN A 409 17.90 7.42 -31.85
C ASN A 409 17.42 5.98 -31.65
N ASP A 410 17.44 5.51 -30.40
CA ASP A 410 16.95 4.19 -30.02
C ASP A 410 15.48 4.02 -30.36
N PHE A 411 14.65 5.01 -30.04
CA PHE A 411 13.23 4.99 -30.39
C PHE A 411 13.01 4.95 -31.91
N VAL A 412 13.75 5.77 -32.67
CA VAL A 412 13.66 5.77 -34.14
C VAL A 412 14.01 4.40 -34.72
N GLN A 413 15.07 3.76 -34.21
CA GLN A 413 15.46 2.41 -34.66
C GLN A 413 14.39 1.36 -34.30
N VAL A 414 13.88 1.39 -33.07
CA VAL A 414 12.97 0.37 -32.55
C VAL A 414 11.53 0.53 -33.04
N ARG A 415 11.04 1.76 -33.19
CA ARG A 415 9.62 2.06 -33.43
C ARG A 415 9.33 2.70 -34.78
N MET A 416 10.32 3.36 -35.40
CA MET A 416 10.14 4.07 -36.67
C MET A 416 10.91 3.40 -37.83
N ASN A 417 11.32 2.14 -37.66
CA ASN A 417 12.07 1.37 -38.66
C ASN A 417 13.34 2.09 -39.16
N GLY A 418 13.99 2.86 -38.28
CA GLY A 418 15.22 3.59 -38.57
C GLY A 418 15.05 4.88 -39.36
N VAL A 419 13.83 5.28 -39.73
CA VAL A 419 13.54 6.55 -40.40
C VAL A 419 12.92 7.51 -39.39
N ASP A 420 13.61 8.60 -39.09
CA ASP A 420 13.12 9.58 -38.13
C ASP A 420 11.90 10.34 -38.67
N THR A 421 10.72 9.97 -38.18
CA THR A 421 9.44 10.61 -38.49
C THR A 421 8.90 11.42 -37.31
N SER A 422 9.71 11.68 -36.27
CA SER A 422 9.29 12.40 -35.05
C SER A 422 8.71 13.81 -35.31
N ASN A 423 9.07 14.43 -36.43
CA ASN A 423 8.57 15.75 -36.84
C ASN A 423 7.36 15.69 -37.79
N ALA A 424 6.84 14.49 -38.08
CA ALA A 424 5.69 14.32 -38.97
C ALA A 424 4.40 14.88 -38.32
N ALA A 425 3.44 15.27 -39.17
CA ALA A 425 2.14 15.77 -38.69
C ALA A 425 1.39 14.76 -37.82
N SER A 426 1.59 13.45 -38.04
CA SER A 426 1.00 12.37 -37.23
C SER A 426 1.54 12.32 -35.79
N GLN A 427 2.72 12.87 -35.55
CA GLN A 427 3.37 12.88 -34.23
C GLN A 427 2.98 14.11 -33.40
N GLN A 428 2.35 15.12 -34.02
CA GLN A 428 1.96 16.35 -33.34
C GLN A 428 0.85 16.10 -32.34
N LEU A 429 1.00 16.63 -31.13
CA LEU A 429 -0.06 16.61 -30.13
C LEU A 429 -1.24 17.45 -30.60
N LEU A 430 -2.44 16.94 -30.36
CA LEU A 430 -3.68 17.67 -30.52
C LEU A 430 -3.72 18.90 -29.57
N PRO A 431 -4.48 19.94 -29.92
CA PRO A 431 -4.74 21.05 -29.00
C PRO A 431 -5.41 20.56 -27.71
N VAL A 432 -5.18 21.25 -26.58
CA VAL A 432 -5.77 20.91 -25.27
C VAL A 432 -7.31 20.81 -25.34
N SER A 433 -7.97 21.60 -26.20
CA SER A 433 -9.42 21.54 -26.39
C SER A 433 -9.93 20.23 -27.00
N GLN A 434 -9.05 19.38 -27.53
CA GLN A 434 -9.36 18.07 -28.11
C GLN A 434 -8.75 16.92 -27.29
N MET A 435 -8.19 17.23 -26.12
CA MET A 435 -7.61 16.22 -25.23
C MET A 435 -8.68 15.22 -24.80
N GLN A 436 -8.38 13.94 -24.94
CA GLN A 436 -9.16 12.88 -24.32
C GLN A 436 -8.86 12.81 -22.82
N HIS A 437 -9.86 12.42 -22.06
CA HIS A 437 -9.76 12.26 -20.62
C HIS A 437 -10.01 10.81 -20.24
N SER A 438 -9.18 10.29 -19.35
CA SER A 438 -9.42 8.98 -18.75
C SER A 438 -10.62 9.08 -17.80
N PRO A 439 -11.66 8.25 -17.95
CA PRO A 439 -12.84 8.30 -17.10
C PRO A 439 -12.55 7.75 -15.70
N ILE A 440 -13.34 8.21 -14.73
CA ILE A 440 -13.40 7.63 -13.38
C ILE A 440 -14.48 6.54 -13.41
N SER A 441 -14.08 5.29 -13.19
CA SER A 441 -15.02 4.16 -13.21
C SER A 441 -15.99 4.22 -12.02
N GLU A 442 -17.16 3.57 -12.12
CA GLU A 442 -18.09 3.49 -10.98
C GLU A 442 -17.49 2.78 -9.77
N ALA A 443 -16.62 1.79 -10.01
CA ALA A 443 -15.89 1.10 -8.94
C ALA A 443 -14.92 2.04 -8.22
N GLU A 444 -14.17 2.84 -8.98
CA GLU A 444 -13.26 3.85 -8.45
C GLU A 444 -14.01 4.95 -7.69
N LYS A 445 -15.11 5.47 -8.24
CA LYS A 445 -15.98 6.44 -7.51
C LYS A 445 -16.44 5.91 -6.16
N LYS A 446 -16.80 4.62 -6.13
CA LYS A 446 -17.21 3.97 -4.88
C LYS A 446 -16.05 3.89 -3.89
N GLN A 447 -14.86 3.50 -4.34
CA GLN A 447 -13.66 3.44 -3.49
C GLN A 447 -13.30 4.83 -2.94
N MET A 448 -13.25 5.85 -3.80
CA MET A 448 -13.04 7.24 -3.39
C MET A 448 -14.03 7.69 -2.31
N TYR A 449 -15.31 7.32 -2.45
CA TYR A 449 -16.33 7.66 -1.46
C TYR A 449 -16.14 6.91 -0.14
N GLU A 450 -15.84 5.61 -0.18
CA GLU A 450 -15.54 4.81 1.02
C GLU A 450 -14.36 5.41 1.80
N GLU A 451 -13.36 5.91 1.09
CA GLU A 451 -12.19 6.56 1.68
C GLU A 451 -12.43 7.98 2.17
N GLU A 452 -13.22 8.78 1.47
CA GLU A 452 -13.64 10.08 2.00
C GLU A 452 -14.39 9.90 3.34
N VAL A 453 -15.15 8.81 3.48
CA VAL A 453 -15.81 8.46 4.75
C VAL A 453 -14.80 8.00 5.80
N LEU A 454 -13.83 7.16 5.45
CA LEU A 454 -12.79 6.66 6.38
C LEU A 454 -11.87 7.77 6.88
N SER A 455 -11.40 8.63 5.99
CA SER A 455 -10.52 9.77 6.33
C SER A 455 -11.19 10.77 7.26
N ARG A 456 -12.53 10.83 7.29
CA ARG A 456 -13.34 11.67 8.19
C ARG A 456 -13.96 10.90 9.35
N TRP A 457 -13.58 9.65 9.56
CA TRP A 457 -14.16 8.80 10.61
C TRP A 457 -14.04 9.40 12.01
N PRO A 458 -12.90 9.99 12.43
CA PRO A 458 -12.79 10.63 13.74
C PRO A 458 -13.79 11.78 13.92
N GLU A 459 -13.95 12.65 12.92
CA GLU A 459 -14.89 13.76 12.95
C GLU A 459 -16.34 13.26 12.96
N ILE A 460 -16.66 12.25 12.15
CA ILE A 460 -17.98 11.60 12.12
C ILE A 460 -18.29 10.99 13.49
N PHE A 461 -17.34 10.31 14.11
CA PHE A 461 -17.50 9.70 15.43
C PHE A 461 -17.75 10.76 16.50
N VAL A 462 -16.95 11.83 16.54
CA VAL A 462 -17.13 12.95 17.48
C VAL A 462 -18.48 13.63 17.26
N GLY A 463 -18.88 13.87 16.01
CA GLY A 463 -20.18 14.43 15.67
C GLY A 463 -21.35 13.56 16.14
N CYS A 464 -21.27 12.25 15.91
CA CYS A 464 -22.24 11.27 16.40
C CYS A 464 -22.32 11.24 17.92
N LEU A 465 -21.17 11.23 18.61
CA LEU A 465 -21.09 11.25 20.07
C LEU A 465 -21.72 12.54 20.64
N ALA A 466 -21.39 13.69 20.07
CA ALA A 466 -21.96 14.98 20.45
C ALA A 466 -23.49 14.99 20.27
N PHE A 467 -23.99 14.46 19.15
CA PHE A 467 -25.42 14.32 18.91
C PHE A 467 -26.11 13.45 19.97
N VAL A 468 -25.53 12.29 20.31
CA VAL A 468 -26.07 11.40 21.36
C VAL A 468 -26.10 12.11 22.72
N LEU A 469 -25.04 12.84 23.09
CA LEU A 469 -24.97 13.59 24.34
C LEU A 469 -26.03 14.71 24.40
N ILE A 470 -26.26 15.42 23.28
CA ILE A 470 -27.30 16.46 23.19
C ILE A 470 -28.68 15.83 23.36
N VAL A 471 -28.97 14.73 22.67
CA VAL A 471 -30.26 14.03 22.77
C VAL A 471 -30.50 13.53 24.20
N ALA A 472 -29.51 12.90 24.82
CA ALA A 472 -29.58 12.48 26.21
C ALA A 472 -29.78 13.66 27.17
N GLY A 473 -29.10 14.78 26.94
CA GLY A 473 -29.27 16.04 27.66
C GLY A 473 -30.70 16.59 27.56
N ILE A 474 -31.30 16.59 26.37
CA ILE A 474 -32.68 17.03 26.15
C ILE A 474 -33.67 16.10 26.87
N ILE A 475 -33.48 14.78 26.78
CA ILE A 475 -34.34 13.80 27.43
C ILE A 475 -34.28 13.95 28.95
N THR A 476 -33.08 14.01 29.52
CA THR A 476 -32.88 14.18 30.97
C THR A 476 -33.45 15.51 31.45
N TRP A 477 -33.25 16.61 30.72
CA TRP A 477 -33.85 17.90 31.03
C TRP A 477 -35.37 17.85 31.03
N ARG A 478 -35.99 17.27 29.98
CA ARG A 478 -37.45 17.10 29.91
C ARG A 478 -37.99 16.23 31.05
N CYS A 479 -37.29 15.16 31.41
CA CYS A 479 -37.64 14.30 32.54
C CYS A 479 -37.55 15.07 33.88
N CYS A 480 -36.49 15.85 34.10
CA CYS A 480 -36.33 16.69 35.28
C CYS A 480 -37.42 17.77 35.39
N VAL A 481 -37.74 18.45 34.29
CA VAL A 481 -38.83 19.45 34.23
C VAL A 481 -40.18 18.80 34.49
N ALA A 482 -40.46 17.64 33.90
CA ALA A 482 -41.70 16.90 34.12
C ALA A 482 -41.83 16.46 35.59
N ARG A 483 -40.74 15.96 36.20
CA ARG A 483 -40.70 15.57 37.62
C ARG A 483 -40.92 16.77 38.54
N ARG A 484 -40.31 17.92 38.24
CA ARG A 484 -40.51 19.17 38.99
C ARG A 484 -41.96 19.66 38.89
N ARG A 485 -42.57 19.60 37.69
CA ARG A 485 -43.98 19.95 37.48
C ARG A 485 -44.93 18.98 38.22
N ARG A 486 -44.63 17.68 38.24
CA ARG A 486 -45.42 16.70 39.04
C ARG A 486 -45.35 17.01 40.53
N ARG A 487 -44.15 17.23 41.08
CA ARG A 487 -43.97 17.63 42.48
C ARG A 487 -44.68 18.94 42.82
N ALA A 488 -44.67 19.92 41.91
CA ALA A 488 -45.39 21.17 42.11
C ALA A 488 -46.92 20.98 42.12
N ARG A 489 -47.46 20.11 41.24
CA ARG A 489 -48.89 19.74 41.25
C ARG A 489 -49.29 18.96 42.51
N GLU A 490 -48.46 18.01 42.94
CA GLU A 490 -48.64 17.26 44.19
C GLU A 490 -48.63 18.21 45.40
N ALA A 491 -47.71 19.18 45.44
CA ALA A 491 -47.67 20.20 46.49
C ALA A 491 -48.89 21.14 46.46
N GLN A 492 -49.38 21.54 45.29
CA GLN A 492 -50.61 22.33 45.16
C GLN A 492 -51.85 21.54 45.59
N GLN A 493 -51.94 20.25 45.26
CA GLN A 493 -53.02 19.38 45.72
C GLN A 493 -52.96 19.14 47.23
N ALA A 494 -51.78 18.92 47.81
CA ALA A 494 -51.60 18.80 49.26
C ALA A 494 -51.98 20.09 50.00
N ALA A 495 -51.62 21.26 49.46
CA ALA A 495 -52.02 22.56 49.99
C ALA A 495 -53.54 22.79 49.89
N ALA A 496 -54.19 22.40 48.79
CA ALA A 496 -55.64 22.48 48.62
C ALA A 496 -56.41 21.53 49.56
N MET A 497 -55.78 20.44 50.02
CA MET A 497 -56.31 19.51 51.02
C MET A 497 -55.95 19.89 52.47
N GLY A 498 -55.30 21.05 52.70
CA GLY A 498 -54.96 21.54 54.04
C GLY A 498 -53.80 20.82 54.74
N ILE A 499 -52.98 20.06 54.01
CA ILE A 499 -51.84 19.32 54.57
C ILE A 499 -50.59 20.19 54.47
N ASN A 500 -50.14 20.73 55.62
CA ASN A 500 -48.95 21.57 55.69
C ASN A 500 -47.68 20.69 55.67
N THR A 501 -46.81 20.83 54.66
CA THR A 501 -45.62 19.97 54.48
C THR A 501 -44.35 20.48 55.17
N ASN A 502 -44.46 21.37 56.15
CA ASN A 502 -43.32 21.83 56.94
C ASN A 502 -43.27 21.13 58.31
N GLY A 503 -42.43 20.10 58.39
CA GLY A 503 -42.07 19.36 59.61
C GLY A 503 -41.54 17.99 59.17
N GLY A 504 -40.23 17.74 59.13
CA GLY A 504 -39.40 17.64 60.32
C GLY A 504 -39.44 16.20 60.83
N SER A 505 -38.46 15.38 60.43
CA SER A 505 -37.98 14.18 61.12
C SER A 505 -39.02 13.29 61.82
N GLY A 506 -39.44 12.20 61.17
CA GLY A 506 -40.13 11.12 61.86
C GLY A 506 -40.34 9.90 60.98
N SER A 507 -39.54 8.86 61.17
CA SER A 507 -39.75 7.54 60.58
C SER A 507 -41.14 6.99 60.94
N PRO A 508 -41.90 6.39 59.99
CA PRO A 508 -43.16 5.77 60.34
C PRO A 508 -42.92 4.43 61.04
N ALA A 509 -43.39 4.34 62.29
CA ALA A 509 -43.51 3.09 63.02
C ALA A 509 -44.67 2.25 62.44
N TYR A 510 -44.39 1.04 61.99
CA TYR A 510 -45.42 0.07 61.60
C TYR A 510 -46.11 -0.49 62.85
N ARG A 511 -47.43 -0.38 62.88
CA ARG A 511 -48.32 -0.95 63.91
C ARG A 511 -48.74 -2.35 63.48
N ILE A 512 -48.37 -3.37 64.27
CA ILE A 512 -48.82 -4.76 64.09
C ILE A 512 -50.27 -4.86 64.59
N VAL A 513 -51.17 -5.44 63.79
CA VAL A 513 -52.50 -5.88 64.22
C VAL A 513 -52.55 -7.40 64.08
N ASN A 514 -52.71 -8.08 65.22
CA ASN A 514 -52.97 -9.51 65.33
C ASN A 514 -54.41 -9.83 64.92
N GLY A 515 -54.60 -10.92 64.17
CA GLY A 515 -55.88 -11.54 63.86
C GLY A 515 -55.70 -13.03 63.54
N GLN A 516 -56.45 -13.89 64.24
CA GLN A 516 -56.22 -15.32 64.48
C GLN A 516 -56.39 -16.29 63.30
N SER A 517 -55.44 -17.24 63.25
CA SER A 517 -55.45 -18.69 62.94
C SER A 517 -56.65 -19.41 62.29
N SER A 518 -56.33 -20.26 61.29
CA SER A 518 -56.75 -21.67 61.29
C SER A 518 -55.80 -22.56 60.43
N GLN A 519 -55.16 -23.49 61.15
CA GLN A 519 -54.51 -24.79 60.86
C GLN A 519 -54.36 -25.28 59.41
N VAL A 520 -53.18 -25.85 59.07
CA VAL A 520 -52.98 -27.30 58.84
C VAL A 520 -51.51 -27.68 59.12
N ASP A 521 -51.37 -28.87 59.71
CA ASP A 521 -50.21 -29.57 60.28
C ASP A 521 -49.06 -29.89 59.33
N VAL A 522 -47.86 -30.04 59.90
CA VAL A 522 -46.61 -30.44 59.26
C VAL A 522 -46.29 -31.87 59.69
N HIS A 523 -46.03 -32.77 58.75
CA HIS A 523 -45.22 -33.96 59.05
C HIS A 523 -44.19 -34.28 57.98
N GLU A 524 -43.07 -34.77 58.48
CA GLU A 524 -41.73 -34.87 57.93
C GLU A 524 -41.49 -36.31 57.41
N MET A 525 -40.61 -36.50 56.41
CA MET A 525 -39.53 -37.53 56.38
C MET A 525 -39.05 -37.94 54.96
N ARG A 526 -37.74 -37.72 54.75
CA ARG A 526 -36.68 -38.64 54.25
C ARG A 526 -36.74 -39.34 52.86
N THR A 527 -35.73 -39.00 52.03
CA THR A 527 -34.77 -39.82 51.23
C THR A 527 -35.21 -41.09 50.47
N LYS A 528 -34.92 -41.17 49.15
CA LYS A 528 -33.79 -41.91 48.53
C LYS A 528 -33.85 -41.92 46.97
N ASN A 529 -32.66 -41.80 46.35
CA ASN A 529 -32.13 -42.34 45.07
C ASN A 529 -33.00 -42.46 43.80
N GLN A 530 -32.49 -42.01 42.65
CA GLN A 530 -32.03 -42.88 41.53
C GLN A 530 -31.27 -42.10 40.44
N TYR A 531 -30.24 -42.74 39.87
CA TYR A 531 -29.36 -42.35 38.76
C TYR A 531 -30.09 -42.21 37.41
N ASP A 532 -29.65 -41.31 36.52
CA ASP A 532 -29.01 -41.69 35.25
C ASP A 532 -28.40 -40.50 34.48
N SER A 533 -27.27 -40.75 33.83
CA SER A 533 -26.52 -39.83 32.95
C SER A 533 -26.15 -40.58 31.67
N PRO A 534 -26.28 -39.98 30.48
CA PRO A 534 -25.59 -40.53 29.33
C PRO A 534 -24.83 -39.46 28.51
N TYR A 535 -23.53 -39.68 28.36
CA TYR A 535 -22.79 -39.80 27.08
C TYR A 535 -21.35 -39.26 27.20
N GLY A 536 -20.43 -40.21 27.37
CA GLY A 536 -18.99 -40.05 27.21
C GLY A 536 -18.48 -40.70 25.91
N TYR A 537 -17.30 -40.24 25.50
CA TYR A 537 -16.49 -40.70 24.36
C TYR A 537 -16.13 -42.19 24.39
N LYS A 538 -15.90 -42.77 23.19
CA LYS A 538 -15.05 -43.97 23.00
C LYS A 538 -14.25 -43.92 21.70
N THR A 539 -12.95 -44.13 21.85
CA THR A 539 -11.94 -44.60 20.89
C THR A 539 -11.93 -46.13 20.82
N SER A 540 -11.60 -46.73 19.65
CA SER A 540 -10.53 -47.74 19.48
C SER A 540 -10.58 -48.45 18.11
N GLU A 541 -9.39 -48.71 17.59
CA GLU A 541 -8.99 -49.45 16.38
C GLU A 541 -9.46 -50.92 16.33
N VAL A 542 -9.59 -51.43 15.09
CA VAL A 542 -9.02 -52.70 14.59
C VAL A 542 -8.59 -52.47 13.15
#